data_AF-A0A2M8TNV9-F1
#
_entry.id   AF-A0A2M8TNV9-F1
#
_cell.length_a   1.000
_cell.length_b   1.000
_cell.length_c   1.000
_cell.angle_alpha   90.00
_cell.angle_beta   90.00
_cell.angle_gamma   90.00
#
_symmetry.space_group_name_H-M   'P 1'
#
loop_
_entity.id
_entity.type
_entity.pdbx_description
1 polymer ?
#
loop_
_entity_poly.entity_id
_entity_poly.type
_entity_poly.pdbx_seq_one_letter_code
_entity_poly.pdbx_strand_id
1 'polypeptide(L)'
;MPYLNHNTEDTWQKLLFDKLMTVEDKLDRLLVLQEQYVDTTVRPPLKPEYLDIIDVSKILKVEQKTIYNWVWAGKIPYLKANGRLLFLREEIDEMLRKREEW
;
A
#
# COMPACT_ATOMS: atom_id res chain seq x y z
N MET A 1 -5.50 13.11 65.61
CA MET A 1 -5.54 12.35 64.35
C MET A 1 -6.53 13.02 63.40
N PRO A 2 -6.10 13.92 62.49
CA PRO A 2 -7.00 14.47 61.49
C PRO A 2 -6.89 13.66 60.19
N TYR A 3 -8.02 13.06 59.83
CA TYR A 3 -8.30 12.47 58.54
C TYR A 3 -8.65 13.60 57.57
N LEU A 4 -7.75 14.03 56.68
CA LEU A 4 -8.06 14.95 55.59
C LEU A 4 -6.93 14.94 54.56
N ASN A 5 -6.88 13.88 53.74
CA ASN A 5 -6.08 13.84 52.52
C ASN A 5 -6.91 13.33 51.32
N HIS A 6 -8.23 13.52 51.31
CA HIS A 6 -9.06 13.16 50.15
C HIS A 6 -9.03 14.22 49.05
N ASN A 7 -8.85 15.51 49.39
CA ASN A 7 -8.97 16.61 48.41
C ASN A 7 -7.80 16.65 47.38
N THR A 8 -6.63 16.12 47.75
CA THR A 8 -5.47 16.04 46.85
C THR A 8 -5.58 14.86 45.87
N GLU A 9 -6.17 13.75 46.28
CA GLU A 9 -6.37 12.61 45.38
C GLU A 9 -7.42 12.94 44.30
N ASP A 10 -8.50 13.61 44.68
CA ASP A 10 -9.56 14.05 43.77
C ASP A 10 -9.05 15.03 42.69
N THR A 11 -8.07 15.87 43.02
CA THR A 11 -7.51 16.85 42.08
C THR A 11 -6.57 16.20 41.07
N TRP A 12 -5.74 15.25 41.49
CA TRP A 12 -4.89 14.48 40.57
C TRP A 12 -5.69 13.53 39.69
N GLN A 13 -6.77 12.94 40.22
CA GLN A 13 -7.68 12.11 39.43
C GLN A 13 -8.35 12.94 38.32
N LYS A 14 -8.90 14.11 38.65
CA LYS A 14 -9.50 15.01 37.65
C LYS A 14 -8.49 15.41 36.58
N LEU A 15 -7.28 15.79 36.97
CA LEU A 15 -6.22 16.17 36.02
C LEU A 15 -5.82 14.99 35.10
N LEU A 16 -5.79 13.77 35.65
CA LEU A 16 -5.48 12.57 34.88
C LEU A 16 -6.59 12.28 33.84
N PHE A 17 -7.85 12.37 34.25
CA PHE A 17 -8.99 12.22 33.34
C PHE A 17 -9.01 13.30 32.26
N ASP A 18 -8.74 14.55 32.60
CA ASP A 18 -8.65 15.65 31.63
C ASP A 18 -7.54 15.41 30.60
N LYS A 19 -6.37 14.93 31.05
CA LYS A 19 -5.29 14.54 30.13
C LYS A 19 -5.65 13.36 29.26
N LEU A 20 -6.32 12.34 29.81
CA LEU A 20 -6.75 11.17 29.06
C LEU A 20 -7.76 11.57 27.97
N MET A 21 -8.73 12.40 28.33
CA MET A 21 -9.74 12.95 27.40
C MET A 21 -9.09 13.79 26.30
N THR A 22 -8.02 14.54 26.63
CA THR A 22 -7.23 15.28 25.64
C THR A 22 -6.46 14.35 24.69
N VAL A 23 -5.98 13.20 25.17
CA VAL A 23 -5.30 12.21 24.33
C VAL A 23 -6.30 11.50 23.43
N GLU A 24 -7.48 11.15 23.94
CA GLU A 24 -8.58 10.56 23.18
C GLU A 24 -9.03 11.49 22.04
N ASP A 25 -9.31 12.77 22.31
CA ASP A 25 -9.68 13.75 21.27
C ASP A 25 -8.57 13.93 20.21
N LYS A 26 -7.30 13.86 20.61
CA LYS A 26 -6.18 13.90 19.65
C LYS A 26 -6.13 12.65 18.78
N LEU A 27 -6.41 11.48 19.34
CA LEU A 27 -6.45 10.22 18.61
C LEU A 27 -7.61 10.21 17.61
N ASP A 28 -8.79 10.68 18.00
CA ASP A 28 -9.94 10.81 17.10
C ASP A 28 -9.65 11.76 15.94
N ARG A 29 -9.02 12.91 16.22
CA ARG A 29 -8.58 13.84 15.16
C ARG A 29 -7.55 13.21 14.23
N LEU A 30 -6.60 12.45 14.76
CA LEU A 30 -5.63 11.72 13.94
C LEU A 30 -6.29 10.63 13.10
N LEU A 31 -7.32 9.96 13.63
CA LEU A 31 -8.08 8.93 12.92
C LEU A 31 -8.84 9.56 11.73
N VAL A 32 -9.53 10.67 11.96
CA VAL A 32 -10.23 11.44 10.90
C VAL A 32 -9.25 11.97 9.86
N LEU A 33 -8.09 12.49 10.28
CA LEU A 33 -7.04 12.92 9.36
C LEU A 33 -6.45 11.75 8.56
N GLN A 34 -6.30 10.57 9.18
CA GLN A 34 -5.86 9.38 8.49
C GLN A 34 -6.91 8.91 7.49
N GLU A 35 -8.20 8.89 7.83
CA GLU A 35 -9.28 8.55 6.90
C GLU A 35 -9.32 9.51 5.70
N GLN A 36 -9.16 10.82 5.93
CA GLN A 36 -9.04 11.82 4.87
C GLN A 36 -7.75 11.66 4.04
N TYR A 37 -6.64 11.25 4.67
CA TYR A 37 -5.40 10.93 3.97
C TYR A 37 -5.52 9.64 3.15
N VAL A 38 -6.26 8.64 3.65
CA VAL A 38 -6.54 7.38 2.93
C VAL A 38 -7.46 7.65 1.73
N ASP A 39 -8.40 8.59 1.79
CA ASP A 39 -9.18 8.99 0.60
C ASP A 39 -8.35 9.81 -0.41
N THR A 40 -7.30 10.48 0.06
CA THR A 40 -6.24 11.06 -0.80
C THR A 40 -5.10 10.08 -1.13
N THR A 41 -5.20 8.81 -0.69
CA THR A 41 -4.61 7.67 -1.42
C THR A 41 -5.49 7.30 -2.62
N VAL A 42 -5.98 8.32 -3.34
CA VAL A 42 -5.71 8.45 -4.77
C VAL A 42 -4.40 7.71 -5.02
N ARG A 43 -4.54 6.45 -5.43
CA ARG A 43 -3.47 5.63 -5.95
C ARG A 43 -2.70 6.60 -6.84
N PRO A 44 -1.41 6.88 -6.60
CA PRO A 44 -0.65 7.67 -7.56
C PRO A 44 -1.00 7.04 -8.90
N PRO A 45 -1.47 7.80 -9.92
CA PRO A 45 -1.97 7.22 -11.16
C PRO A 45 -0.91 6.21 -11.56
N LEU A 46 -1.25 4.91 -11.47
CA LEU A 46 -0.28 3.81 -11.37
C LEU A 46 0.78 4.15 -12.39
N LYS A 47 1.96 4.62 -11.93
CA LYS A 47 3.05 4.87 -12.87
C LYS A 47 3.12 3.56 -13.63
N PRO A 48 2.93 3.53 -14.96
CA PRO A 48 2.87 2.26 -15.67
C PRO A 48 4.10 1.49 -15.24
N GLU A 49 3.90 0.50 -14.39
CA GLU A 49 5.01 -0.12 -13.67
C GLU A 49 5.67 -0.98 -14.72
N TYR A 50 6.74 -0.44 -15.26
CA TYR A 50 7.55 -1.11 -16.23
C TYR A 50 8.30 -2.21 -15.52
N LEU A 51 7.89 -3.43 -15.77
CA LEU A 51 8.54 -4.62 -15.26
C LEU A 51 9.66 -5.03 -16.21
N ASP A 52 10.75 -5.51 -15.64
CA ASP A 52 11.76 -6.18 -16.43
C ASP A 52 11.34 -7.64 -16.71
N ILE A 53 12.14 -8.33 -17.52
CA ILE A 53 11.88 -9.72 -17.86
C ILE A 53 11.93 -10.68 -16.65
N ILE A 54 12.69 -10.33 -15.62
CA ILE A 54 12.86 -11.14 -14.40
C ILE A 54 11.58 -11.06 -13.57
N ASP A 55 11.03 -9.87 -13.39
CA ASP A 55 9.81 -9.66 -12.63
C ASP A 55 8.61 -10.24 -13.36
N VAL A 56 8.53 -10.09 -14.69
CA VAL A 56 7.50 -10.75 -15.52
C VAL A 56 7.58 -12.29 -15.38
N SER A 57 8.79 -12.86 -15.39
CA SER A 57 9.01 -14.30 -15.19
C SER A 57 8.50 -14.78 -13.83
N LYS A 58 8.73 -14.01 -12.75
CA LYS A 58 8.24 -14.33 -11.40
C LYS A 58 6.70 -14.28 -11.31
N ILE A 59 6.07 -13.29 -11.95
CA ILE A 59 4.61 -13.11 -11.92
C ILE A 59 3.90 -14.23 -12.66
N LEU A 60 4.33 -14.50 -13.90
CA LEU A 60 3.73 -15.53 -14.75
C LEU A 60 4.15 -16.95 -14.35
N LYS A 61 5.10 -17.09 -13.42
CA LYS A 61 5.74 -18.35 -13.00
C LYS A 61 6.25 -19.17 -14.19
N VAL A 62 6.84 -18.49 -15.17
CA VAL A 62 7.44 -19.12 -16.36
C VAL A 62 8.92 -18.79 -16.46
N GLU A 63 9.69 -19.63 -17.13
CA GLU A 63 11.10 -19.38 -17.38
C GLU A 63 11.30 -18.14 -18.30
N GLN A 64 12.37 -17.36 -18.06
CA GLN A 64 12.69 -16.17 -18.86
C GLN A 64 12.79 -16.45 -20.37
N LYS A 65 13.27 -17.65 -20.74
CA LYS A 65 13.34 -18.09 -22.14
C LYS A 65 11.97 -18.13 -22.82
N THR A 66 10.93 -18.49 -22.08
CA THR A 66 9.55 -18.48 -22.56
C THR A 66 9.06 -17.06 -22.84
N ILE A 67 9.41 -16.10 -21.97
CA ILE A 67 9.09 -14.69 -22.19
C ILE A 67 9.79 -14.17 -23.45
N TYR A 68 11.07 -14.48 -23.66
CA TYR A 68 11.78 -14.13 -24.90
C TYR A 68 11.11 -14.72 -26.14
N ASN A 69 10.68 -15.98 -26.08
CA ASN A 69 9.96 -16.62 -27.17
C ASN A 69 8.64 -15.92 -27.48
N TRP A 70 7.90 -15.49 -26.46
CA TRP A 70 6.65 -14.74 -26.63
C TRP A 70 6.85 -13.34 -27.18
N VAL A 71 7.92 -12.65 -26.76
CA VAL A 71 8.35 -11.38 -27.35
C VAL A 71 8.69 -11.56 -28.82
N TRP A 72 9.46 -12.60 -29.16
CA TRP A 72 9.83 -12.91 -30.53
C TRP A 72 8.63 -13.31 -31.40
N ALA A 73 7.68 -14.07 -30.83
CA ALA A 73 6.42 -14.43 -31.46
C ALA A 73 5.40 -13.27 -31.53
N GLY A 74 5.73 -12.09 -30.97
CA GLY A 74 4.83 -10.93 -30.94
C GLY A 74 3.58 -11.11 -30.08
N LYS A 75 3.58 -12.06 -29.13
CA LYS A 75 2.45 -12.35 -28.25
C LYS A 75 2.33 -11.38 -27.07
N ILE A 76 3.44 -10.77 -26.66
CA ILE A 76 3.49 -9.83 -25.54
C ILE A 76 4.03 -8.48 -26.04
N PRO A 77 3.30 -7.38 -25.81
CA PRO A 77 3.79 -6.04 -26.12
C PRO A 77 5.00 -5.71 -25.23
N TYR A 78 6.01 -5.08 -25.82
CA TYR A 78 7.22 -4.71 -25.10
C TYR A 78 7.69 -3.32 -25.52
N LEU A 79 8.33 -2.63 -24.57
CA LEU A 79 8.98 -1.35 -24.77
C LEU A 79 10.49 -1.54 -24.62
N LYS A 80 11.26 -1.09 -25.60
CA LYS A 80 12.72 -1.12 -25.52
C LYS A 80 13.24 0.24 -25.08
N ALA A 81 13.71 0.32 -23.84
CA ALA A 81 14.32 1.53 -23.29
C ALA A 81 15.73 1.22 -22.78
N ASN A 82 16.72 2.06 -23.12
CA ASN A 82 18.10 1.93 -22.64
C ASN A 82 18.71 0.52 -22.82
N GLY A 83 18.34 -0.19 -23.91
CA GLY A 83 18.82 -1.54 -24.20
C GLY A 83 18.14 -2.67 -23.42
N ARG A 84 17.13 -2.37 -22.60
CA ARG A 84 16.34 -3.36 -21.84
C ARG A 84 14.92 -3.47 -22.39
N LEU A 85 14.33 -4.65 -22.21
CA LEU A 85 12.91 -4.91 -22.46
C LEU A 85 12.12 -4.56 -21.21
N LEU A 86 11.11 -3.72 -21.37
CA LEU A 86 10.18 -3.28 -20.35
C LEU A 86 8.77 -3.70 -20.74
N PHE A 87 8.01 -4.18 -19.76
CA PHE A 87 6.64 -4.68 -19.92
C PHE A 87 5.68 -3.90 -19.03
N LEU A 88 4.48 -3.60 -19.53
CA LEU A 88 3.46 -2.95 -18.72
C LEU A 88 2.83 -3.96 -17.76
N ARG A 89 2.81 -3.62 -16.47
CA ARG A 89 2.16 -4.45 -15.44
C ARG A 89 0.72 -4.83 -15.79
N GLU A 90 -0.05 -3.87 -16.28
CA GLU A 90 -1.47 -4.04 -16.60
C GLU A 90 -1.70 -5.12 -17.67
N GLU A 91 -0.89 -5.13 -18.74
CA GLU A 91 -0.97 -6.14 -19.79
C GLU A 91 -0.60 -7.54 -19.29
N ILE A 92 0.39 -7.64 -18.40
CA ILE A 92 0.81 -8.91 -17.80
C ILE A 92 -0.26 -9.47 -16.87
N ASP A 93 -0.90 -8.61 -16.07
CA ASP A 93 -2.00 -9.01 -15.19
C ASP A 93 -3.24 -9.43 -16.00
N GLU A 94 -3.54 -8.77 -17.13
CA GLU A 94 -4.60 -9.24 -18.05
C GLU A 94 -4.30 -10.63 -18.63
N MET A 95 -3.04 -10.90 -18.99
CA MET A 95 -2.62 -12.22 -19.46
C MET A 95 -2.74 -13.29 -18.37
N LEU A 96 -2.47 -12.93 -17.12
CA LEU A 96 -2.65 -13.83 -15.98
C LEU A 96 -4.12 -14.16 -15.78
N ARG A 97 -5.00 -13.17 -15.80
CA ARG A 97 -6.46 -13.36 -15.67
C ARG A 97 -7.03 -14.23 -16.78
N LYS A 98 -6.62 -14.02 -18.03
CA LYS A 98 -7.04 -14.87 -19.16
C LYS A 98 -6.60 -16.32 -19.03
N ARG A 99 -5.50 -16.60 -18.33
CA ARG A 99 -5.03 -17.97 -18.08
C ARG A 99 -5.83 -18.65 -16.97
N GLU A 100 -6.29 -17.93 -15.95
CA GLU A 100 -7.13 -18.50 -14.87
C GLU A 100 -8.55 -18.85 -15.33
N GLU A 101 -9.02 -18.27 -16.44
CA GLU A 101 -10.32 -18.57 -17.04
C GLU A 101 -10.33 -19.82 -17.96
N TRP A 102 -9.21 -20.55 -18.05
CA TRP A 102 -9.03 -21.76 -18.86
C TRP A 102 -8.68 -22.97 -17.99
#